data_AF-W5JGE4-F1
#
_entry.id   AF-W5JGE4-F1
#
_cell.length_a   1.000
_cell.length_b   1.000
_cell.length_c   1.000
_cell.angle_alpha   90.00
_cell.angle_beta   90.00
_cell.angle_gamma   90.00
#
_symmetry.space_group_name_H-M   'P 1'
#
loop_
_entity.id
_entity.type
_entity.pdbx_description
1 polymer ?
#
loop_
_entity_poly.entity_id
_entity_poly.type
_entity_poly.pdbx_seq_one_letter_code
_entity_poly.pdbx_strand_id
1 'polypeptide(L)'
;MSGTNKILLRIQSAHGTKRIETELASSTRALYELAKAAFQFDNYEFALFRERNFTKEIVSAGSQYVKDIGLKHGDMIYLREVEGPSTSKATERSASASSLASSHSSSASLAGFNTDAVASTSAKSSSFAAASSTLLPQEDAVDVELYKQDGRIQRKRDEKLCRHNSNGCCVHCSPVEPWDENYLKEQKIKHFSFHSYLKKLTSGADRGKFVALEDLNCKIKTGCRDHPPWPKGICSKCQPSAITLNRQQYRHVDNVMFENTGIVERFLNYWRTTGHQRIGYLYGTYEIHPDVPLGIRARVAAIYEPQQESNRDTIRLLDGADDGDVDEMAKLLGLQRVGWIFTDLLSENLANGTVKHVRNIKTHFLTSQECILAGHLQNKHPNRCKYSSNGYFGSKFVTVCVTGDEKKQVHMEGYAVSAQCMALVRDNCLIPTKDAPELGYIRESTDKQYVPDVYYKVGGDLLTQNEPIQ
;
A
#
# COMPACT_ATOMS: atom_id res chain seq x y z
N MET A 1 51.16 25.13 21.49
CA MET A 1 50.18 24.50 22.39
C MET A 1 48.81 25.00 21.97
N SER A 2 48.02 24.17 21.27
CA SER A 2 46.68 24.54 20.82
C SER A 2 45.74 24.43 22.02
N GLY A 3 45.23 25.58 22.50
CA GLY A 3 44.27 25.61 23.60
C GLY A 3 43.01 24.84 23.22
N THR A 4 42.65 23.83 24.00
CA THR A 4 41.41 23.09 23.84
C THR A 4 40.24 24.04 24.11
N ASN A 5 39.54 24.46 23.06
CA ASN A 5 38.34 25.32 23.12
C ASN A 5 37.12 24.54 23.63
N LYS A 6 37.24 24.03 24.86
CA LYS A 6 36.14 23.40 25.59
C LYS A 6 35.19 24.48 26.10
N ILE A 7 33.91 24.25 25.88
CA ILE A 7 32.82 25.07 26.40
C ILE A 7 31.94 24.22 27.31
N LEU A 8 31.40 24.86 28.34
CA LEU A 8 30.49 24.21 29.27
C LEU A 8 29.06 24.62 28.94
N LEU A 9 28.17 23.66 28.74
CA LEU A 9 26.75 23.87 28.47
C LEU A 9 25.91 23.34 29.64
N ARG A 10 24.78 23.99 29.89
CA ARG A 10 23.80 23.55 30.91
C ARG A 10 22.58 22.98 30.21
N ILE A 11 22.25 21.72 30.47
CA ILE A 11 21.03 21.09 29.96
C ILE A 11 19.98 21.06 31.07
N GLN A 12 18.82 21.68 30.86
CA GLN A 12 17.67 21.62 31.76
C GLN A 12 16.64 20.62 31.23
N SER A 13 16.29 19.60 32.01
CA SER A 13 15.18 18.68 31.77
C SER A 13 14.13 18.77 32.88
N ALA A 14 13.06 17.97 32.78
CA ALA A 14 12.07 17.80 33.85
C ALA A 14 12.68 17.29 35.16
N HIS A 15 13.79 16.53 35.07
CA HIS A 15 14.49 15.92 36.22
C HIS A 15 15.61 16.80 36.80
N GLY A 16 15.78 18.03 36.30
CA GLY A 16 16.76 19.00 36.80
C GLY A 16 17.76 19.47 35.74
N THR A 17 18.81 20.18 36.18
CA THR A 17 19.81 20.77 35.28
C THR A 17 21.17 20.11 35.46
N LYS A 18 21.75 19.58 34.37
CA LYS A 18 23.10 19.00 34.33
C LYS A 18 24.05 19.85 33.49
N ARG A 19 25.34 19.81 33.82
CA ARG A 19 26.40 20.50 33.09
C ARG A 19 27.19 19.50 32.27
N ILE A 20 27.42 19.81 30.99
CA ILE A 20 28.24 18.99 30.10
C ILE A 20 29.36 19.84 29.49
N GLU A 21 30.54 19.25 29.36
CA GLU A 21 31.65 19.85 28.62
C GLU A 21 31.65 19.34 27.18
N THR A 22 31.73 20.26 26.23
CA THR A 22 31.82 19.93 24.81
C THR A 22 32.80 20.88 24.11
N GLU A 23 33.09 20.65 22.84
CA GLU A 23 33.97 21.51 22.04
C GLU A 23 33.17 22.21 20.94
N LEU A 24 33.54 23.45 20.60
CA LEU A 24 32.90 24.19 19.50
C LEU A 24 33.00 23.48 18.14
N ALA A 25 34.02 22.64 17.96
CA ALA A 25 34.24 21.82 16.77
C ALA A 25 33.57 20.43 16.83
N SER A 26 32.89 20.10 17.93
CA SER A 26 32.12 18.85 18.02
C SER A 26 30.82 18.95 17.21
N SER A 27 30.35 17.82 16.70
CA SER A 27 29.09 17.75 15.97
C SER A 27 27.89 17.80 16.92
N THR A 28 26.73 18.23 16.42
CA THR A 28 25.49 18.17 17.21
C THR A 28 25.09 16.74 17.55
N ARG A 29 25.50 15.75 16.75
CA ARG A 29 25.39 14.32 17.13
C ARG A 29 26.17 13.99 18.40
N ALA A 30 27.41 14.45 18.52
CA ALA A 30 28.21 14.23 19.75
C ALA A 30 27.59 14.92 20.97
N LEU A 31 26.92 16.06 20.77
CA LEU A 31 26.16 16.74 21.83
C LEU A 31 24.98 15.88 22.34
N TYR A 32 24.29 15.15 21.45
CA TYR A 32 23.24 14.20 21.82
C TYR A 32 23.79 13.01 22.62
N GLU A 33 24.97 12.48 22.27
CA GLU A 33 25.61 11.42 23.06
C GLU A 33 25.95 11.89 24.47
N LEU A 34 26.47 13.12 24.62
CA LEU A 34 26.77 13.72 25.91
C LEU A 34 25.50 13.94 26.74
N ALA A 35 24.40 14.38 26.12
CA ALA A 35 23.12 14.54 26.80
C ALA A 35 22.55 13.18 27.25
N LYS A 36 22.59 12.16 26.38
CA LYS A 36 22.18 10.79 26.70
C LYS A 36 22.96 10.24 27.90
N ALA A 37 24.29 10.34 27.87
CA ALA A 37 25.15 9.88 28.95
C ALA A 37 24.92 10.67 30.25
N ALA A 38 24.73 11.99 30.17
CA ALA A 38 24.51 12.83 31.34
C ALA A 38 23.20 12.49 32.04
N PHE A 39 22.11 12.20 31.31
CA PHE A 39 20.80 11.90 31.88
C PHE A 39 20.49 10.40 32.02
N GLN A 40 21.42 9.53 31.63
CA GLN A 40 21.28 8.06 31.71
C GLN A 40 20.07 7.54 30.90
N PHE A 41 19.83 8.10 29.71
CA PHE A 41 18.80 7.59 28.80
C PHE A 41 19.31 6.34 28.05
N ASP A 42 18.47 5.32 27.91
CA ASP A 42 18.81 4.09 27.18
C ASP A 42 18.72 4.29 25.65
N ASN A 43 17.83 5.19 25.21
CA ASN A 43 17.55 5.50 23.81
C ASN A 43 17.67 7.02 23.55
N TYR A 44 17.32 7.47 22.34
CA TYR A 44 17.33 8.88 21.93
C TYR A 44 15.92 9.48 21.89
N GLU A 45 15.02 9.05 22.78
CA GLU A 45 13.64 9.56 22.89
C GLU A 45 13.59 10.94 23.58
N PHE A 46 14.51 11.83 23.21
CA PHE A 46 14.55 13.20 23.69
C PHE A 46 15.02 14.15 22.59
N ALA A 47 14.56 15.38 22.67
CA ALA A 47 15.00 16.47 21.80
C ALA A 47 15.63 17.59 22.62
N LEU A 48 16.65 18.25 22.04
CA LEU A 48 17.35 19.38 22.62
C LEU A 48 16.89 20.67 21.97
N PHE A 49 16.62 21.70 22.75
CA PHE A 49 16.14 23.00 22.30
C PHE A 49 17.00 24.12 22.86
N ARG A 50 17.14 25.23 22.13
CA ARG A 50 17.83 26.43 22.64
C ARG A 50 16.96 27.31 23.53
N GLU A 51 15.65 27.17 23.41
CA GLU A 51 14.68 28.01 24.11
C GLU A 51 13.72 27.15 24.94
N ARG A 52 13.31 27.67 26.09
CA ARG A 52 12.44 26.98 27.06
C ARG A 52 11.05 26.66 26.50
N ASN A 53 10.61 27.41 25.48
CA ASN A 53 9.34 27.21 24.78
C ASN A 53 9.39 26.04 23.77
N PHE A 54 10.54 25.38 23.61
CA PHE A 54 10.75 24.26 22.69
C PHE A 54 10.53 24.61 21.20
N THR A 55 10.79 25.86 20.80
CA THR A 55 10.58 26.33 19.40
C THR A 55 11.82 26.23 18.53
N LYS A 56 13.02 26.27 19.11
CA LYS A 56 14.31 26.22 18.39
C LYS A 56 15.05 24.94 18.72
N GLU A 57 14.71 23.87 18.02
CA GLU A 57 15.35 22.56 18.17
C GLU A 57 16.79 22.58 17.67
N ILE A 58 17.66 21.84 18.36
CA ILE A 58 19.02 21.53 17.95
C ILE A 58 18.97 20.15 17.29
N VAL A 59 19.05 20.08 15.97
CA VAL A 59 18.95 18.81 15.25
C VAL A 59 20.25 18.00 15.43
N SER A 60 20.12 16.69 15.72
CA SER A 60 21.25 15.77 15.75
C SER A 60 21.76 15.50 14.33
N ALA A 61 22.92 16.06 13.98
CA ALA A 61 23.53 15.93 12.67
C ALA A 61 25.04 15.72 12.80
N GLY A 62 25.61 14.89 11.92
CA GLY A 62 27.06 14.70 11.84
C GLY A 62 27.79 15.83 11.12
N SER A 63 27.09 16.58 10.28
CA SER A 63 27.62 17.66 9.43
C SER A 63 27.46 19.07 10.01
N GLN A 64 26.77 19.21 11.15
CA GLN A 64 26.54 20.48 11.82
C GLN A 64 27.32 20.51 13.14
N TYR A 65 28.05 21.58 13.40
CA TYR A 65 28.90 21.71 14.58
C TYR A 65 28.28 22.63 15.65
N VAL A 66 28.72 22.48 16.90
CA VAL A 66 28.25 23.30 18.03
C VAL A 66 28.46 24.80 17.78
N LYS A 67 29.54 25.18 17.09
CA LYS A 67 29.77 26.57 16.67
C LYS A 67 28.73 27.10 15.66
N ASP A 68 28.23 26.24 14.77
CA ASP A 68 27.31 26.64 13.69
C ASP A 68 25.90 26.89 14.24
N ILE A 69 25.58 26.24 15.35
CA ILE A 69 24.35 26.46 16.11
C ILE A 69 24.50 27.62 17.12
N GLY A 70 25.59 28.39 17.09
CA GLY A 70 25.72 29.62 17.87
C GLY A 70 25.65 29.45 19.40
N LEU A 71 25.91 28.24 19.91
CA LEU A 71 25.99 27.99 21.35
C LEU A 71 27.34 28.49 21.90
N LYS A 72 27.29 29.17 23.03
CA LYS A 72 28.44 29.76 23.73
C LYS A 72 28.65 29.11 25.09
N HIS A 73 29.83 29.36 25.67
CA HIS A 73 30.13 28.90 27.02
C HIS A 73 29.12 29.45 28.03
N GLY A 74 28.50 28.57 28.80
CA GLY A 74 27.51 28.87 29.82
C GLY A 74 26.05 28.84 29.36
N ASP A 75 25.79 28.63 28.07
CA ASP A 75 24.42 28.63 27.53
C ASP A 75 23.56 27.50 28.12
N MET A 76 22.26 27.80 28.25
CA MET A 76 21.24 26.85 28.69
C MET A 76 20.54 26.26 27.48
N ILE A 77 20.51 24.94 27.40
CA ILE A 77 19.73 24.17 26.45
C ILE A 77 18.68 23.36 27.22
N TYR A 78 17.54 23.13 26.59
CA TYR A 78 16.36 22.53 27.21
C TYR A 78 16.11 21.17 26.59
N LEU A 79 16.01 20.15 27.42
CA LEU A 79 15.75 18.78 27.01
C LEU A 79 14.28 18.46 27.26
N ARG A 80 13.61 17.94 26.24
CA ARG A 80 12.24 17.44 26.34
C ARG A 80 12.22 15.98 25.90
N GLU A 81 11.71 15.11 26.77
CA GLU A 81 11.41 13.72 26.41
C GLU A 81 10.30 13.73 25.36
N VAL A 82 10.49 12.98 24.28
CA VAL A 82 9.53 12.85 23.18
C VAL A 82 8.87 11.49 23.38
N GLU A 83 7.61 11.49 23.79
CA GLU A 83 6.88 10.25 24.07
C GLU A 83 6.76 9.40 22.80
N GLY A 84 7.62 8.38 22.68
CA GLY A 84 7.39 7.18 21.89
C GLY A 84 6.37 6.27 22.59
N PRO A 85 5.73 5.32 21.89
CA PRO A 85 4.64 4.54 22.47
C PRO A 85 5.22 3.52 23.45
N SER A 86 5.14 3.81 24.75
CA SER A 86 5.48 2.85 25.80
C SER A 86 4.26 2.47 26.61
N THR A 87 4.02 1.16 26.63
CA THR A 87 3.09 0.43 27.47
C THR A 87 3.60 0.36 28.93
N SER A 88 2.67 0.39 29.89
CA SER A 88 2.81 0.22 31.36
C SER A 88 3.31 1.47 32.14
N LYS A 89 2.73 1.93 33.26
CA LYS A 89 1.77 1.38 34.25
C LYS A 89 0.90 2.50 34.89
N ALA A 90 -0.30 2.09 35.30
CA ALA A 90 -1.02 2.34 36.55
C ALA A 90 -0.89 3.68 37.33
N THR A 91 -2.09 4.24 37.56
CA THR A 91 -2.59 5.02 38.73
C THR A 91 -2.09 6.44 38.97
N GLU A 92 -3.00 7.41 38.86
CA GLU A 92 -3.40 8.25 40.00
C GLU A 92 -4.80 8.86 39.80
N ARG A 93 -5.44 9.16 40.94
CA ARG A 93 -6.87 9.41 41.15
C ARG A 93 -7.21 10.90 41.03
N SER A 94 -8.43 11.20 40.57
CA SER A 94 -9.44 12.05 41.24
C SER A 94 -10.68 12.16 40.35
N ALA A 95 -11.76 11.44 40.66
CA ALA A 95 -12.87 11.87 41.51
C ALA A 95 -13.83 12.86 40.81
N SER A 96 -14.98 12.32 40.36
CA SER A 96 -16.31 12.86 40.71
C SER A 96 -17.36 11.78 40.45
N ALA A 97 -18.15 11.52 41.49
CA ALA A 97 -19.16 10.48 41.60
C ALA A 97 -20.48 10.94 40.99
N SER A 98 -21.23 10.00 40.40
CA SER A 98 -22.65 9.83 40.76
C SER A 98 -23.04 8.35 40.62
N SER A 99 -23.55 7.85 41.72
CA SER A 99 -24.09 6.53 42.03
C SER A 99 -25.35 6.15 41.25
N LEU A 100 -25.58 4.84 41.12
CA LEU A 100 -26.73 4.03 41.61
C LEU A 100 -26.78 2.74 40.75
N ALA A 101 -26.45 1.57 41.30
CA ALA A 101 -27.39 0.63 41.96
C ALA A 101 -28.42 0.08 40.95
N SER A 102 -28.62 -1.22 40.70
CA SER A 102 -28.40 -2.42 41.50
C SER A 102 -28.45 -3.69 40.62
N SER A 103 -27.88 -4.79 41.13
CA SER A 103 -28.38 -6.20 41.18
C SER A 103 -29.08 -6.81 39.94
N HIS A 104 -28.78 -8.02 39.47
CA HIS A 104 -28.73 -9.33 40.15
C HIS A 104 -27.88 -10.29 39.29
N SER A 105 -26.88 -11.01 39.83
CA SER A 105 -26.99 -12.38 40.39
C SER A 105 -27.45 -13.41 39.33
N SER A 106 -26.50 -14.20 38.82
CA SER A 106 -26.31 -15.64 39.12
C SER A 106 -27.19 -16.54 38.25
N SER A 107 -26.79 -17.68 37.72
CA SER A 107 -25.58 -18.52 37.77
C SER A 107 -25.92 -19.76 36.94
N ALA A 108 -24.89 -20.44 36.42
CA ALA A 108 -24.72 -21.91 36.45
C ALA A 108 -25.96 -22.81 36.17
N SER A 109 -25.93 -23.84 35.32
CA SER A 109 -24.82 -24.65 34.85
C SER A 109 -25.38 -25.91 34.17
N LEU A 110 -24.53 -26.51 33.33
CA LEU A 110 -24.32 -27.95 33.14
C LEU A 110 -25.39 -28.81 32.43
N ALA A 111 -24.99 -29.23 31.22
CA ALA A 111 -24.75 -30.61 30.79
C ALA A 111 -25.92 -31.61 30.73
N GLY A 112 -26.08 -32.16 29.53
CA GLY A 112 -26.76 -33.43 29.28
C GLY A 112 -26.37 -33.96 27.90
N PHE A 113 -25.42 -34.90 27.88
CA PHE A 113 -25.06 -35.73 26.73
C PHE A 113 -26.08 -36.88 26.58
N ASN A 114 -26.37 -37.27 25.34
CA ASN A 114 -26.61 -38.64 24.81
C ASN A 114 -27.02 -38.46 23.32
N THR A 115 -26.22 -38.82 22.30
CA THR A 115 -26.07 -40.15 21.66
C THR A 115 -27.39 -40.92 21.49
N ASP A 116 -27.92 -40.97 20.26
CA ASP A 116 -28.08 -42.22 19.51
C ASP A 116 -28.54 -41.99 18.06
N ALA A 117 -28.32 -43.02 17.26
CA ALA A 117 -28.00 -42.99 15.84
C ALA A 117 -29.16 -43.34 14.89
N VAL A 118 -28.91 -43.02 13.61
CA VAL A 118 -29.35 -43.64 12.34
C VAL A 118 -30.83 -43.75 11.96
N ALA A 119 -31.16 -43.13 10.81
CA ALA A 119 -31.85 -43.82 9.72
C ALA A 119 -31.43 -43.22 8.36
N SER A 120 -30.95 -44.09 7.48
CA SER A 120 -30.51 -43.80 6.11
C SER A 120 -31.67 -43.90 5.12
N THR A 121 -31.72 -42.99 4.14
CA THR A 121 -32.38 -43.25 2.85
C THR A 121 -31.52 -42.71 1.72
N SER A 122 -31.16 -43.61 0.83
CA SER A 122 -30.28 -43.49 -0.31
C SER A 122 -31.02 -43.00 -1.56
N ALA A 123 -30.48 -41.97 -2.22
CA ALA A 123 -30.76 -41.67 -3.62
C ALA A 123 -29.45 -41.30 -4.32
N LYS A 124 -29.13 -42.08 -5.35
CA LYS A 124 -27.91 -42.00 -6.15
C LYS A 124 -28.03 -40.87 -7.17
N SER A 125 -27.01 -40.00 -7.27
CA SER A 125 -26.70 -39.28 -8.50
C SER A 125 -25.21 -38.95 -8.59
N SER A 126 -24.54 -39.73 -9.44
CA SER A 126 -23.36 -39.43 -10.26
C SER A 126 -22.29 -38.49 -9.71
N SER A 127 -21.25 -39.13 -9.18
CA SER A 127 -19.92 -38.64 -8.84
C SER A 127 -19.08 -38.24 -10.06
N PHE A 128 -18.71 -36.96 -10.16
CA PHE A 128 -17.45 -36.49 -10.78
C PHE A 128 -17.06 -35.12 -10.20
N ALA A 129 -16.64 -35.08 -8.92
CA ALA A 129 -15.87 -33.97 -8.35
C ALA A 129 -15.39 -34.33 -6.93
N ALA A 130 -14.37 -35.18 -6.82
CA ALA A 130 -13.63 -35.33 -5.56
C ALA A 130 -12.28 -35.99 -5.82
N ALA A 131 -11.31 -35.22 -6.31
CA ALA A 131 -9.91 -35.56 -6.14
C ALA A 131 -9.08 -34.27 -6.11
N SER A 132 -8.58 -33.96 -4.91
CA SER A 132 -7.58 -32.94 -4.59
C SER A 132 -8.04 -31.48 -4.55
N SER A 133 -8.99 -31.13 -3.66
CA SER A 133 -9.00 -29.79 -3.09
C SER A 133 -7.92 -29.73 -2.00
N THR A 134 -6.73 -29.29 -2.36
CA THR A 134 -5.96 -28.47 -1.41
C THR A 134 -6.92 -27.39 -0.90
N LEU A 135 -7.13 -27.29 0.41
CA LEU A 135 -8.07 -26.34 1.04
C LEU A 135 -7.57 -24.92 0.81
N LEU A 136 -7.81 -24.37 -0.38
CA LEU A 136 -7.51 -22.99 -0.70
C LEU A 136 -8.33 -22.09 0.22
N PRO A 137 -7.75 -20.97 0.71
CA PRO A 137 -8.48 -19.99 1.52
C PRO A 137 -9.78 -19.54 0.84
N GLN A 138 -10.75 -19.17 1.67
CA GLN A 138 -12.03 -18.62 1.21
C GLN A 138 -11.82 -17.27 0.50
N GLU A 139 -12.64 -16.97 -0.50
CA GLU A 139 -12.71 -15.64 -1.12
C GLU A 139 -13.15 -14.58 -0.10
N ASP A 140 -12.69 -13.34 -0.26
CA ASP A 140 -13.09 -12.27 0.66
C ASP A 140 -14.62 -12.07 0.64
N ALA A 141 -15.17 -11.68 1.79
CA ALA A 141 -16.62 -11.49 1.95
C ALA A 141 -17.21 -10.52 0.91
N VAL A 142 -16.46 -9.47 0.54
CA VAL A 142 -16.87 -8.51 -0.50
C VAL A 142 -17.04 -9.16 -1.87
N ASP A 143 -16.17 -10.12 -2.24
CA ASP A 143 -16.24 -10.80 -3.53
C ASP A 143 -17.44 -11.74 -3.56
N VAL A 144 -17.65 -12.49 -2.48
CA VAL A 144 -18.80 -13.39 -2.31
C VAL A 144 -20.11 -12.63 -2.46
N GLU A 145 -20.18 -11.42 -1.92
CA GLU A 145 -21.36 -10.57 -2.04
C GLU A 145 -21.53 -9.99 -3.46
N LEU A 146 -20.46 -9.47 -4.07
CA LEU A 146 -20.50 -8.92 -5.43
C LEU A 146 -20.85 -9.97 -6.48
N TYR A 147 -20.50 -11.25 -6.29
CA TYR A 147 -20.93 -12.32 -7.18
C TYR A 147 -22.44 -12.52 -7.26
N LYS A 148 -23.16 -12.20 -6.18
CA LYS A 148 -24.64 -12.31 -6.13
C LYS A 148 -25.33 -11.13 -6.79
N GLN A 149 -24.64 -10.00 -6.94
CA GLN A 149 -25.20 -8.80 -7.54
C GLN A 149 -25.18 -8.89 -9.08
N ASP A 150 -26.24 -8.39 -9.72
CA ASP A 150 -26.29 -8.27 -11.18
C ASP A 150 -25.42 -7.09 -11.65
N GLY A 151 -25.50 -5.96 -10.95
CA GLY A 151 -24.72 -4.76 -11.26
C GLY A 151 -25.30 -3.91 -12.39
N ARG A 152 -26.47 -4.27 -12.93
CA ARG A 152 -27.16 -3.45 -13.94
C ARG A 152 -27.46 -2.06 -13.42
N ILE A 153 -27.18 -1.07 -14.25
CA ILE A 153 -27.29 0.35 -13.93
C ILE A 153 -28.67 0.83 -14.39
N GLN A 154 -29.47 1.31 -13.45
CA GLN A 154 -30.80 1.83 -13.75
C GLN A 154 -30.68 3.20 -14.42
N ARG A 155 -31.24 3.34 -15.63
CA ARG A 155 -31.28 4.62 -16.34
C ARG A 155 -32.57 5.37 -16.00
N LYS A 156 -32.46 6.71 -15.93
CA LYS A 156 -33.64 7.56 -15.86
C LYS A 156 -34.37 7.55 -17.21
N ARG A 157 -35.68 7.77 -17.17
CA ARG A 157 -36.49 7.93 -18.40
C ARG A 157 -35.99 9.15 -19.17
N ASP A 158 -35.71 8.95 -20.46
CA ASP A 158 -35.40 10.05 -21.37
C ASP A 158 -36.69 10.75 -21.78
N GLU A 159 -36.85 12.03 -21.44
CA GLU A 159 -38.08 12.79 -21.70
C GLU A 159 -38.39 12.94 -23.20
N LYS A 160 -37.38 12.90 -24.08
CA LYS A 160 -37.53 13.13 -25.52
C LYS A 160 -37.69 11.83 -26.29
N LEU A 161 -37.02 10.76 -25.86
CA LEU A 161 -36.95 9.49 -26.61
C LEU A 161 -37.90 8.41 -26.03
N CYS A 162 -38.28 8.48 -24.76
CA CYS A 162 -39.16 7.47 -24.14
C CYS A 162 -40.64 7.72 -24.43
N ARG A 163 -41.17 7.01 -25.43
CA ARG A 163 -42.60 6.99 -25.80
C ARG A 163 -43.37 5.84 -25.15
N HIS A 164 -43.35 5.78 -23.82
CA HIS A 164 -44.10 4.81 -23.04
C HIS A 164 -44.59 5.43 -21.73
N ASN A 165 -45.58 4.78 -21.10
CA ASN A 165 -46.13 5.21 -19.81
C ASN A 165 -45.10 4.96 -18.68
N SER A 166 -45.40 5.43 -17.46
CA SER A 166 -44.51 5.34 -16.29
C SER A 166 -44.03 3.91 -15.96
N ASN A 167 -44.85 2.89 -16.25
CA ASN A 167 -44.55 1.48 -15.97
C ASN A 167 -43.97 0.75 -17.20
N GLY A 168 -43.79 1.44 -18.33
CA GLY A 168 -43.16 0.90 -19.52
C GLY A 168 -41.64 1.03 -19.46
N CYS A 169 -40.96 0.24 -20.30
CA CYS A 169 -39.51 0.32 -20.48
C CYS A 169 -39.19 0.23 -21.97
N CYS A 170 -38.26 1.05 -22.46
CA CYS A 170 -37.73 0.98 -23.82
C CYS A 170 -36.20 0.98 -23.81
N VAL A 171 -35.58 0.93 -24.99
CA VAL A 171 -34.13 0.89 -25.18
C VAL A 171 -33.40 2.13 -24.61
N HIS A 172 -34.11 3.24 -24.37
CA HIS A 172 -33.52 4.47 -23.82
C HIS A 172 -33.54 4.55 -22.29
N CYS A 173 -34.37 3.75 -21.61
CA CYS A 173 -34.49 3.75 -20.16
C CYS A 173 -34.28 2.37 -19.52
N SER A 174 -34.09 1.32 -20.33
CA SER A 174 -33.77 -0.01 -19.81
C SER A 174 -32.45 0.00 -19.05
N PRO A 175 -32.29 -0.86 -18.03
CA PRO A 175 -31.03 -0.97 -17.33
C PRO A 175 -29.90 -1.33 -18.32
N VAL A 176 -28.72 -0.73 -18.12
CA VAL A 176 -27.52 -1.04 -18.91
C VAL A 176 -26.57 -1.92 -18.12
N GLU A 177 -25.69 -2.60 -18.83
CA GLU A 177 -24.71 -3.49 -18.23
C GLU A 177 -23.66 -2.68 -17.44
N PRO A 178 -23.07 -3.25 -16.36
CA PRO A 178 -22.08 -2.56 -15.53
C PRO A 178 -20.78 -2.18 -16.27
N TRP A 179 -20.53 -2.76 -17.45
CA TRP A 179 -19.39 -2.46 -18.32
C TRP A 179 -19.76 -1.57 -19.53
N ASP A 180 -20.89 -0.87 -19.50
CA ASP A 180 -21.28 0.07 -20.54
C ASP A 180 -20.28 1.25 -20.65
N GLU A 181 -19.60 1.36 -21.79
CA GLU A 181 -18.51 2.33 -21.98
C GLU A 181 -19.00 3.78 -21.99
N ASN A 182 -20.24 4.04 -22.43
CA ASN A 182 -20.81 5.38 -22.45
C ASN A 182 -21.07 5.87 -21.02
N TYR A 183 -21.71 5.04 -20.20
CA TYR A 183 -21.94 5.35 -18.79
C TYR A 183 -20.64 5.63 -18.06
N LEU A 184 -19.62 4.77 -18.22
CA LEU A 184 -18.34 4.94 -17.54
C LEU A 184 -17.63 6.22 -17.98
N LYS A 185 -17.69 6.57 -19.28
CA LYS A 185 -17.12 7.82 -19.79
C LYS A 185 -17.83 9.04 -19.23
N GLU A 186 -19.17 9.02 -19.15
CA GLU A 186 -19.99 10.09 -18.55
C GLU A 186 -19.67 10.29 -17.07
N GLN A 187 -19.53 9.19 -16.31
CA GLN A 187 -19.16 9.20 -14.89
C GLN A 187 -17.66 9.39 -14.63
N LYS A 188 -16.85 9.61 -15.67
CA LYS A 188 -15.38 9.76 -15.59
C LYS A 188 -14.67 8.56 -14.95
N ILE A 189 -15.24 7.37 -15.09
CA ILE A 189 -14.67 6.11 -14.61
C ILE A 189 -13.71 5.56 -15.68
N LYS A 190 -12.42 5.54 -15.35
CA LYS A 190 -11.33 5.22 -16.30
C LYS A 190 -11.14 3.71 -16.58
N HIS A 191 -11.61 2.85 -15.69
CA HIS A 191 -11.42 1.40 -15.73
C HIS A 191 -12.67 0.69 -15.22
N PHE A 192 -12.94 -0.51 -15.73
CA PHE A 192 -13.93 -1.40 -15.14
C PHE A 192 -13.51 -1.79 -13.72
N SER A 193 -14.46 -1.93 -12.79
CA SER A 193 -14.21 -2.74 -11.61
C SER A 193 -13.95 -4.18 -12.04
N PHE A 194 -13.16 -4.91 -11.27
CA PHE A 194 -12.83 -6.29 -11.61
C PHE A 194 -14.08 -7.17 -11.75
N HIS A 195 -15.09 -6.99 -10.89
CA HIS A 195 -16.35 -7.74 -10.98
C HIS A 195 -17.17 -7.37 -12.22
N SER A 196 -17.18 -6.11 -12.66
CA SER A 196 -17.79 -5.72 -13.95
C SER A 196 -17.06 -6.37 -15.13
N TYR A 197 -15.74 -6.45 -15.06
CA TYR A 197 -14.92 -7.14 -16.07
C TYR A 197 -15.21 -8.65 -16.11
N LEU A 198 -15.35 -9.30 -14.94
CA LEU A 198 -15.77 -10.71 -14.86
C LEU A 198 -17.15 -10.93 -15.49
N LYS A 199 -18.12 -10.05 -15.20
CA LYS A 199 -19.46 -10.15 -15.80
C LYS A 199 -19.40 -9.97 -17.33
N LYS A 200 -18.59 -9.03 -17.83
CA LYS A 200 -18.36 -8.86 -19.28
C LYS A 200 -17.81 -10.12 -19.95
N LEU A 201 -16.89 -10.83 -19.30
CA LEU A 201 -16.34 -12.08 -19.83
C LEU A 201 -17.35 -13.25 -19.76
N THR A 202 -18.25 -13.23 -18.80
CA THR A 202 -19.20 -14.33 -18.53
C THR A 202 -20.59 -14.12 -19.14
N SER A 203 -20.89 -12.93 -19.70
CA SER A 203 -22.22 -12.59 -20.26
C SER A 203 -22.53 -13.21 -21.62
N GLY A 204 -21.60 -13.97 -22.22
CA GLY A 204 -21.80 -14.66 -23.49
C GLY A 204 -22.74 -15.87 -23.42
N ALA A 205 -23.04 -16.47 -24.57
CA ALA A 205 -23.92 -17.64 -24.68
C ALA A 205 -23.48 -18.82 -23.79
N ASP A 206 -22.17 -18.96 -23.59
CA ASP A 206 -21.57 -20.01 -22.76
C ASP A 206 -21.63 -19.75 -21.25
N ARG A 207 -22.19 -18.61 -20.82
CA ARG A 207 -22.34 -18.20 -19.41
C ARG A 207 -21.06 -18.37 -18.57
N GLY A 208 -19.91 -18.10 -19.17
CA GLY A 208 -18.62 -18.21 -18.49
C GLY A 208 -18.02 -19.62 -18.43
N LYS A 209 -18.61 -20.64 -19.08
CA LYS A 209 -18.09 -22.02 -19.06
C LYS A 209 -16.63 -22.15 -19.53
N PHE A 210 -16.19 -21.27 -20.43
CA PHE A 210 -14.84 -21.24 -20.98
C PHE A 210 -13.98 -20.08 -20.47
N VAL A 211 -14.48 -19.31 -19.50
CA VAL A 211 -13.69 -18.22 -18.92
C VAL A 211 -12.67 -18.83 -17.97
N ALA A 212 -11.42 -18.82 -18.41
CA ALA A 212 -10.26 -19.15 -17.61
C ALA A 212 -9.36 -17.92 -17.53
N LEU A 213 -9.28 -17.32 -16.34
CA LEU A 213 -8.36 -16.24 -16.07
C LEU A 213 -6.98 -16.82 -15.75
N GLU A 214 -6.03 -16.58 -16.62
CA GLU A 214 -4.66 -17.04 -16.45
C GLU A 214 -3.71 -15.85 -16.30
N ASP A 215 -2.86 -15.90 -15.29
CA ASP A 215 -1.76 -14.96 -15.17
C ASP A 215 -0.72 -15.22 -16.26
N LEU A 216 -0.14 -14.14 -16.77
CA LEU A 216 0.99 -14.21 -17.67
C LEU A 216 2.15 -14.94 -16.99
N ASN A 217 2.86 -15.79 -17.73
CA ASN A 217 4.02 -16.54 -17.23
C ASN A 217 5.22 -16.33 -18.16
N CYS A 218 6.30 -15.77 -17.63
CA CYS A 218 7.51 -15.45 -18.39
C CYS A 218 8.54 -16.58 -18.38
N LYS A 219 8.27 -17.70 -17.69
CA LYS A 219 9.22 -18.81 -17.54
C LYS A 219 8.98 -19.89 -18.60
N ILE A 220 10.07 -20.57 -18.95
CA ILE A 220 10.00 -21.78 -19.79
C ILE A 220 9.16 -22.84 -19.07
N LYS A 221 8.20 -23.43 -19.77
CA LYS A 221 7.41 -24.53 -19.23
C LYS A 221 8.32 -25.72 -18.91
N THR A 222 8.29 -26.18 -17.67
CA THR A 222 9.09 -27.32 -17.21
C THR A 222 8.57 -28.64 -17.78
N GLY A 223 9.47 -29.60 -18.03
CA GLY A 223 9.10 -30.96 -18.41
C GLY A 223 8.92 -31.21 -19.91
N CYS A 224 9.48 -30.36 -20.77
CA CYS A 224 9.55 -30.65 -22.20
C CYS A 224 10.46 -31.86 -22.47
N ARG A 225 9.99 -32.82 -23.28
CA ARG A 225 10.73 -34.06 -23.61
C ARG A 225 11.45 -33.99 -24.96
N ASP A 226 11.21 -32.93 -25.74
CA ASP A 226 11.69 -32.81 -27.12
C ASP A 226 13.12 -32.22 -27.21
N HIS A 227 13.69 -31.73 -26.11
CA HIS A 227 15.02 -31.14 -26.07
C HIS A 227 15.64 -31.22 -24.65
N PRO A 228 16.97 -31.08 -24.51
CA PRO A 228 17.62 -30.92 -23.21
C PRO A 228 17.16 -29.65 -22.48
N PRO A 229 17.20 -29.60 -21.14
CA PRO A 229 16.84 -28.39 -20.39
C PRO A 229 17.65 -27.14 -20.80
N TRP A 230 17.03 -25.96 -20.62
CA TRP A 230 17.70 -24.67 -20.78
C TRP A 230 19.01 -24.63 -19.97
N PRO A 231 20.12 -24.14 -20.53
CA PRO A 231 20.26 -23.40 -21.80
C PRO A 231 20.56 -24.24 -23.04
N LYS A 232 20.64 -25.57 -22.91
CA LYS A 232 21.10 -26.45 -23.99
C LYS A 232 20.05 -26.66 -25.10
N GLY A 233 18.78 -26.34 -24.84
CA GLY A 233 17.71 -26.42 -25.83
C GLY A 233 16.44 -25.73 -25.36
N ILE A 234 15.66 -25.24 -26.33
CA ILE A 234 14.32 -24.68 -26.15
C ILE A 234 13.50 -24.97 -27.41
N CYS A 235 12.19 -25.16 -27.28
CA CYS A 235 11.28 -25.32 -28.41
C CYS A 235 10.07 -24.38 -28.29
N SER A 236 9.35 -24.17 -29.39
CA SER A 236 8.17 -23.30 -29.43
C SER A 236 7.02 -23.74 -28.51
N LYS A 237 6.99 -25.00 -28.06
CA LYS A 237 5.96 -25.52 -27.13
C LYS A 237 6.22 -25.12 -25.67
N CYS A 238 7.48 -25.00 -25.27
CA CYS A 238 7.87 -24.69 -23.89
C CYS A 238 8.31 -23.23 -23.72
N GLN A 239 8.74 -22.58 -24.80
CA GLN A 239 9.09 -21.17 -24.82
C GLN A 239 7.86 -20.32 -24.45
N PRO A 240 7.99 -19.38 -23.49
CA PRO A 240 6.93 -18.43 -23.22
C PRO A 240 6.79 -17.47 -24.40
N SER A 241 5.56 -17.12 -24.75
CA SER A 241 5.29 -16.19 -25.85
C SER A 241 5.84 -14.80 -25.55
N ALA A 242 6.19 -14.05 -26.60
CA ALA A 242 6.53 -12.64 -26.47
C ALA A 242 5.37 -11.88 -25.81
N ILE A 243 5.73 -10.94 -24.93
CA ILE A 243 4.79 -10.18 -24.12
C ILE A 243 4.50 -8.86 -24.82
N THR A 244 3.24 -8.51 -24.99
CA THR A 244 2.84 -7.17 -25.44
C THR A 244 2.13 -6.44 -24.30
N LEU A 245 2.78 -5.43 -23.75
CA LEU A 245 2.27 -4.57 -22.69
C LEU A 245 1.10 -3.74 -23.21
N ASN A 246 -0.09 -4.11 -22.76
CA ASN A 246 -1.33 -3.41 -23.06
C ASN A 246 -1.87 -2.66 -21.83
N ARG A 247 -2.56 -1.55 -22.06
CA ARG A 247 -3.28 -0.84 -20.98
C ARG A 247 -4.34 -1.77 -20.39
N GLN A 248 -4.23 -2.08 -19.10
CA GLN A 248 -5.22 -2.89 -18.39
C GLN A 248 -6.56 -2.13 -18.31
N GLN A 249 -7.64 -2.81 -18.70
CA GLN A 249 -8.98 -2.18 -18.77
C GLN A 249 -9.75 -2.22 -17.45
N TYR A 250 -9.30 -3.02 -16.49
CA TYR A 250 -9.93 -3.24 -15.20
C TYR A 250 -8.95 -2.98 -14.05
N ARG A 251 -9.49 -2.84 -12.83
CA ARG A 251 -8.73 -2.80 -11.58
C ARG A 251 -9.45 -3.56 -10.47
N HIS A 252 -8.69 -4.13 -9.55
CA HIS A 252 -9.22 -4.92 -8.43
C HIS A 252 -9.82 -4.08 -7.31
N VAL A 253 -9.31 -2.86 -7.11
CA VAL A 253 -9.83 -1.88 -6.14
C VAL A 253 -10.02 -0.55 -6.86
N ASP A 254 -11.18 0.06 -6.66
CA ASP A 254 -11.61 1.29 -7.33
C ASP A 254 -11.32 2.55 -6.52
N ASN A 255 -11.26 2.41 -5.20
CA ASN A 255 -11.09 3.53 -4.27
C ASN A 255 -10.29 3.11 -3.02
N VAL A 256 -9.48 4.02 -2.50
CA VAL A 256 -8.84 3.90 -1.19
C VAL A 256 -9.40 5.01 -0.31
N MET A 257 -9.94 4.65 0.85
CA MET A 257 -10.59 5.56 1.78
C MET A 257 -9.99 5.38 3.17
N PHE A 258 -9.47 6.45 3.76
CA PHE A 258 -9.05 6.45 5.16
C PHE A 258 -10.27 6.74 6.04
N GLU A 259 -10.42 6.00 7.13
CA GLU A 259 -11.56 6.16 8.05
C GLU A 259 -11.64 7.54 8.68
N ASN A 260 -10.48 8.13 8.98
CA ASN A 260 -10.36 9.47 9.52
C ASN A 260 -9.06 10.13 9.02
N THR A 261 -9.04 11.45 9.07
CA THR A 261 -7.86 12.26 8.69
C THR A 261 -6.70 12.07 9.67
N GLY A 262 -6.99 11.78 10.94
CA GLY A 262 -5.99 11.59 12.00
C GLY A 262 -4.99 10.45 11.71
N ILE A 263 -5.42 9.39 11.02
CA ILE A 263 -4.55 8.28 10.59
C ILE A 263 -3.42 8.82 9.70
N VAL A 264 -3.78 9.61 8.70
CA VAL A 264 -2.83 10.18 7.74
C VAL A 264 -1.99 11.27 8.38
N GLU A 265 -2.60 12.12 9.20
CA GLU A 265 -1.88 13.18 9.92
C GLU A 265 -0.80 12.63 10.85
N ARG A 266 -1.10 11.54 11.57
CA ARG A 266 -0.12 10.85 12.42
C ARG A 266 1.07 10.32 11.61
N PHE A 267 0.80 9.69 10.47
CA PHE A 267 1.85 9.19 9.57
C PHE A 267 2.71 10.33 9.00
N LEU A 268 2.09 11.43 8.61
CA LEU A 268 2.79 12.61 8.05
C LEU A 268 3.60 13.38 9.08
N ASN A 269 3.26 13.30 10.37
CA ASN A 269 4.01 13.99 11.42
C ASN A 269 5.49 13.59 11.44
N TYR A 270 5.82 12.32 11.15
CA TYR A 270 7.21 11.89 11.05
C TYR A 270 7.99 12.70 10.01
N TRP A 271 7.42 12.90 8.82
CA TRP A 271 8.06 13.71 7.78
C TRP A 271 8.13 15.19 8.21
N ARG A 272 7.09 15.73 8.84
CA ARG A 272 7.07 17.13 9.30
C ARG A 272 8.15 17.43 10.34
N THR A 273 8.45 16.47 11.22
CA THR A 273 9.46 16.64 12.27
C THR A 273 10.88 16.34 11.78
N THR A 274 11.05 15.35 10.91
CA THR A 274 12.39 14.86 10.51
C THR A 274 12.87 15.33 9.15
N GLY A 275 11.94 15.67 8.25
CA GLY A 275 12.22 15.89 6.82
C GLY A 275 12.62 14.62 6.05
N HIS A 276 12.53 13.44 6.68
CA HIS A 276 12.83 12.15 6.05
C HIS A 276 11.55 11.48 5.54
N GLN A 277 11.68 10.73 4.45
CA GLN A 277 10.56 9.99 3.88
C GLN A 277 10.13 8.82 4.78
N ARG A 278 8.94 8.28 4.54
CA ARG A 278 8.39 7.20 5.35
C ARG A 278 7.58 6.22 4.51
N ILE A 279 7.60 4.95 4.92
CA ILE A 279 6.75 3.88 4.38
C ILE A 279 5.89 3.28 5.51
N GLY A 280 4.70 2.80 5.16
CA GLY A 280 3.80 2.10 6.07
C GLY A 280 2.93 1.07 5.34
N TYR A 281 2.44 0.09 6.09
CA TYR A 281 1.43 -0.87 5.64
C TYR A 281 0.04 -0.41 6.06
N LEU A 282 -0.91 -0.49 5.13
CA LEU A 282 -2.29 -0.11 5.32
C LEU A 282 -3.08 -1.31 5.83
N TYR A 283 -3.68 -1.19 7.01
CA TYR A 283 -4.57 -2.20 7.59
C TYR A 283 -6.01 -1.72 7.54
N GLY A 284 -6.91 -2.59 7.12
CA GLY A 284 -8.28 -2.21 6.79
C GLY A 284 -9.14 -3.37 6.33
N THR A 285 -10.24 -3.04 5.67
CA THR A 285 -11.18 -4.00 5.08
C THR A 285 -11.48 -3.63 3.63
N TYR A 286 -11.95 -4.61 2.85
CA TYR A 286 -12.51 -4.36 1.52
C TYR A 286 -14.02 -4.30 1.61
N GLU A 287 -14.62 -3.28 1.01
CA GLU A 287 -16.06 -3.02 1.04
C GLU A 287 -16.57 -2.68 -0.35
N ILE A 288 -17.89 -2.80 -0.54
CA ILE A 288 -18.52 -2.40 -1.80
C ILE A 288 -18.44 -0.88 -1.96
N HIS A 289 -18.00 -0.43 -3.13
CA HIS A 289 -17.98 0.98 -3.50
C HIS A 289 -19.18 1.31 -4.39
N PRO A 290 -20.14 2.15 -3.93
CA PRO A 290 -21.40 2.36 -4.65
C PRO A 290 -21.26 3.25 -5.89
N ASP A 291 -20.24 4.10 -5.97
CA ASP A 291 -20.09 5.07 -7.08
C ASP A 291 -19.53 4.44 -8.36
N VAL A 292 -19.01 3.22 -8.27
CA VAL A 292 -18.54 2.43 -9.41
C VAL A 292 -19.37 1.15 -9.48
N PRO A 293 -19.95 0.79 -10.64
CA PRO A 293 -20.71 -0.46 -10.78
C PRO A 293 -19.88 -1.66 -10.34
N LEU A 294 -20.42 -2.44 -9.39
CA LEU A 294 -19.73 -3.58 -8.77
C LEU A 294 -18.31 -3.26 -8.25
N GLY A 295 -18.11 -2.03 -7.78
CA GLY A 295 -16.80 -1.54 -7.35
C GLY A 295 -16.40 -2.01 -5.97
N ILE A 296 -15.09 -2.00 -5.70
CA ILE A 296 -14.51 -2.29 -4.38
C ILE A 296 -13.76 -1.07 -3.87
N ARG A 297 -13.93 -0.72 -2.59
CA ARG A 297 -13.08 0.23 -1.87
C ARG A 297 -12.26 -0.47 -0.81
N ALA A 298 -11.00 -0.06 -0.66
CA ALA A 298 -10.17 -0.40 0.50
C ALA A 298 -10.40 0.66 1.59
N ARG A 299 -11.05 0.29 2.70
CA ARG A 299 -11.27 1.15 3.86
C ARG A 299 -10.14 0.95 4.86
N VAL A 300 -9.27 1.94 4.98
CA VAL A 300 -8.05 1.91 5.81
C VAL A 300 -8.37 2.41 7.21
N ALA A 301 -8.17 1.55 8.20
CA ALA A 301 -8.38 1.82 9.62
C ALA A 301 -7.09 2.22 10.35
N ALA A 302 -5.93 1.73 9.88
CA ALA A 302 -4.64 2.00 10.51
C ALA A 302 -3.48 1.97 9.50
N ILE A 303 -2.40 2.65 9.86
CA ILE A 303 -1.10 2.56 9.19
C ILE A 303 -0.12 1.98 10.20
N TYR A 304 0.47 0.84 9.85
CA TYR A 304 1.58 0.26 10.61
C TYR A 304 2.89 0.66 9.95
N GLU A 305 3.81 1.23 10.71
CA GLU A 305 5.14 1.62 10.21
C GLU A 305 6.14 0.52 10.54
N PRO A 306 6.55 -0.31 9.56
CA PRO A 306 7.56 -1.33 9.80
C PRO A 306 8.92 -0.71 10.14
N GLN A 307 9.81 -1.52 10.74
CA GLN A 307 11.19 -1.12 10.98
C GLN A 307 11.88 -0.72 9.66
N GLN A 308 12.37 0.51 9.62
CA GLN A 308 12.90 1.11 8.40
C GLN A 308 13.98 2.16 8.71
N GLU A 309 14.95 2.26 7.81
CA GLU A 309 15.90 3.36 7.73
C GLU A 309 15.46 4.31 6.62
N SER A 310 15.22 5.56 6.98
CA SER A 310 14.77 6.56 6.01
C SER A 310 15.60 7.83 6.09
N ASN A 311 15.88 8.41 4.92
CA ASN A 311 16.44 9.74 4.79
C ASN A 311 15.55 10.58 3.85
N ARG A 312 16.05 11.72 3.37
CA ARG A 312 15.29 12.62 2.50
C ARG A 312 14.93 12.01 1.13
N ASP A 313 15.78 11.12 0.62
CA ASP A 313 15.76 10.68 -0.78
C ASP A 313 15.57 9.14 -0.92
N THR A 314 15.73 8.36 0.17
CA THR A 314 15.65 6.90 0.16
C THR A 314 14.98 6.34 1.41
N ILE A 315 14.28 5.22 1.23
CA ILE A 315 13.72 4.39 2.31
C ILE A 315 14.25 2.97 2.15
N ARG A 316 14.69 2.35 3.24
CA ARG A 316 15.10 0.95 3.30
C ARG A 316 14.34 0.25 4.43
N LEU A 317 13.58 -0.79 4.08
CA LEU A 317 13.00 -1.69 5.07
C LEU A 317 14.11 -2.57 5.68
N LEU A 318 14.05 -2.76 7.00
CA LEU A 318 14.99 -3.62 7.73
C LEU A 318 14.55 -5.09 7.66
N ASP A 319 15.49 -6.01 7.89
CA ASP A 319 15.17 -7.44 7.97
C ASP A 319 14.31 -7.71 9.22
N GLY A 320 13.29 -8.56 9.11
CA GLY A 320 12.31 -8.74 10.19
C GLY A 320 11.30 -7.59 10.32
N ALA A 321 11.27 -6.64 9.40
CA ALA A 321 10.23 -5.59 9.36
C ALA A 321 8.79 -6.13 9.29
N ASP A 322 8.61 -7.40 8.93
CA ASP A 322 7.35 -8.05 8.61
C ASP A 322 7.20 -9.36 9.40
N ASP A 323 7.19 -9.25 10.73
CA ASP A 323 7.24 -10.40 11.67
C ASP A 323 5.92 -11.18 11.81
N GLY A 324 4.89 -10.90 10.99
CA GLY A 324 3.62 -11.63 10.97
C GLY A 324 2.69 -11.43 12.18
N ASP A 325 3.24 -11.15 13.37
CA ASP A 325 2.49 -10.89 14.61
C ASP A 325 1.43 -9.79 14.44
N VAL A 326 1.77 -8.75 13.67
CA VAL A 326 0.86 -7.63 13.38
C VAL A 326 -0.30 -8.08 12.49
N ASP A 327 -0.06 -8.99 11.54
CA ASP A 327 -1.12 -9.54 10.70
C ASP A 327 -2.05 -10.44 11.52
N GLU A 328 -1.52 -11.21 12.48
CA GLU A 328 -2.33 -12.01 13.39
C GLU A 328 -3.22 -11.14 14.28
N MET A 329 -2.65 -10.08 14.88
CA MET A 329 -3.42 -9.11 15.66
C MET A 329 -4.47 -8.40 14.80
N ALA A 330 -4.12 -7.97 13.59
CA ALA A 330 -5.06 -7.36 12.67
C ALA A 330 -6.22 -8.30 12.36
N LYS A 331 -5.95 -9.58 12.12
CA LYS A 331 -6.97 -10.60 11.86
C LYS A 331 -7.93 -10.78 13.03
N LEU A 332 -7.44 -10.74 14.28
CA LEU A 332 -8.30 -10.77 15.48
C LEU A 332 -9.22 -9.55 15.58
N LEU A 333 -8.79 -8.41 15.04
CA LEU A 333 -9.59 -7.18 14.93
C LEU A 333 -10.48 -7.14 13.67
N GLY A 334 -10.49 -8.21 12.86
CA GLY A 334 -11.22 -8.25 11.59
C GLY A 334 -10.61 -7.36 10.49
N LEU A 335 -9.35 -6.96 10.65
CA LEU A 335 -8.59 -6.19 9.68
C LEU A 335 -7.63 -7.10 8.91
N GLN A 336 -7.28 -6.67 7.71
CA GLN A 336 -6.24 -7.29 6.89
C GLN A 336 -5.35 -6.22 6.27
N ARG A 337 -4.16 -6.62 5.83
CA ARG A 337 -3.25 -5.73 5.12
C ARG A 337 -3.78 -5.48 3.70
N VAL A 338 -4.32 -4.29 3.48
CA VAL A 338 -5.00 -3.93 2.22
C VAL A 338 -4.08 -3.22 1.21
N GLY A 339 -2.92 -2.75 1.65
CA GLY A 339 -1.98 -2.04 0.79
C GLY A 339 -0.77 -1.49 1.54
N TRP A 340 -0.06 -0.57 0.89
CA TRP A 340 1.06 0.16 1.46
C TRP A 340 1.01 1.63 1.06
N ILE A 341 1.67 2.47 1.85
CA ILE A 341 1.76 3.91 1.66
C ILE A 341 3.21 4.36 1.80
N PHE A 342 3.63 5.33 0.99
CA PHE A 342 4.94 5.95 1.11
C PHE A 342 4.87 7.44 0.82
N THR A 343 5.81 8.21 1.36
CA THR A 343 5.93 9.64 1.09
C THR A 343 7.02 9.93 0.06
N ASP A 344 6.73 10.90 -0.81
CA ASP A 344 7.70 11.61 -1.63
C ASP A 344 7.39 13.10 -1.53
N LEU A 345 7.76 13.66 -0.37
CA LEU A 345 7.49 15.03 0.00
C LEU A 345 8.78 15.83 0.08
N LEU A 346 8.85 16.92 -0.68
CA LEU A 346 9.94 17.88 -0.65
C LEU A 346 9.39 19.25 -0.27
N SER A 347 9.88 19.82 0.83
CA SER A 347 9.50 21.17 1.24
C SER A 347 9.91 22.19 0.17
N GLU A 348 8.96 23.05 -0.23
CA GLU A 348 9.25 24.21 -1.05
C GLU A 348 9.47 25.45 -0.17
N ASN A 349 8.60 25.68 0.80
CA ASN A 349 8.70 26.78 1.74
C ASN A 349 8.25 26.33 3.13
N LEU A 350 9.20 26.22 4.06
CA LEU A 350 8.92 25.77 5.43
C LEU A 350 7.99 26.72 6.19
N ALA A 351 8.05 28.03 5.94
CA ALA A 351 7.22 29.01 6.64
C ALA A 351 5.73 28.87 6.26
N ASN A 352 5.45 28.46 5.03
CA ASN A 352 4.09 28.33 4.49
C ASN A 352 3.57 26.88 4.49
N GLY A 353 4.40 25.92 4.88
CA GLY A 353 4.05 24.49 4.86
C GLY A 353 3.82 23.90 3.47
N THR A 354 4.32 24.54 2.40
CA THR A 354 4.08 24.12 1.01
C THR A 354 5.12 23.11 0.54
N VAL A 355 4.69 22.19 -0.33
CA VAL A 355 5.51 21.10 -0.89
C VAL A 355 5.65 21.21 -2.41
N LYS A 356 6.74 20.68 -2.97
CA LYS A 356 6.97 20.67 -4.41
C LYS A 356 6.08 19.66 -5.13
N HIS A 357 5.62 20.02 -6.33
CA HIS A 357 4.91 19.12 -7.25
C HIS A 357 5.90 18.37 -8.17
N VAL A 358 6.51 17.31 -7.66
CA VAL A 358 7.57 16.57 -8.38
C VAL A 358 7.05 15.44 -9.29
N ARG A 359 5.84 14.95 -9.03
CA ARG A 359 5.21 13.85 -9.79
C ARG A 359 4.12 14.37 -10.70
N ASN A 360 4.38 14.45 -12.01
CA ASN A 360 3.41 14.96 -12.98
C ASN A 360 3.68 14.43 -14.40
N ILE A 361 2.87 14.87 -15.37
CA ILE A 361 2.95 14.43 -16.77
C ILE A 361 4.31 14.71 -17.45
N LYS A 362 5.08 15.68 -16.96
CA LYS A 362 6.40 16.02 -17.50
C LYS A 362 7.54 15.22 -16.86
N THR A 363 7.26 14.54 -15.75
CA THR A 363 8.24 13.72 -15.01
C THR A 363 7.76 12.27 -15.00
N HIS A 364 7.24 11.79 -13.88
CA HIS A 364 6.66 10.47 -13.69
C HIS A 364 5.64 10.52 -12.56
N PHE A 365 4.77 9.51 -12.51
CA PHE A 365 3.83 9.32 -11.39
C PHE A 365 4.37 8.31 -10.37
N LEU A 366 4.94 7.21 -10.86
CA LEU A 366 5.66 6.22 -10.07
C LEU A 366 7.00 5.93 -10.74
N THR A 367 8.02 5.68 -9.93
CA THR A 367 9.31 5.21 -10.43
C THR A 367 9.24 3.73 -10.78
N SER A 368 10.16 3.25 -11.64
CA SER A 368 10.27 1.84 -11.95
C SER A 368 10.59 0.99 -10.71
N GLN A 369 11.36 1.52 -9.77
CA GLN A 369 11.64 0.85 -8.49
C GLN A 369 10.38 0.74 -7.61
N GLU A 370 9.56 1.80 -7.54
CA GLU A 370 8.27 1.76 -6.84
C GLU A 370 7.29 0.78 -7.51
N CYS A 371 7.27 0.72 -8.84
CA CYS A 371 6.45 -0.24 -9.58
C CYS A 371 6.90 -1.69 -9.32
N ILE A 372 8.20 -1.93 -9.25
CA ILE A 372 8.76 -3.25 -8.92
C ILE A 372 8.39 -3.63 -7.48
N LEU A 373 8.52 -2.71 -6.53
CA LEU A 373 8.11 -2.94 -5.14
C LEU A 373 6.61 -3.20 -5.02
N ALA A 374 5.77 -2.41 -5.70
CA ALA A 374 4.32 -2.63 -5.76
C ALA A 374 3.99 -4.00 -6.37
N GLY A 375 4.64 -4.40 -7.45
CA GLY A 375 4.49 -5.72 -8.07
C GLY A 375 4.91 -6.85 -7.14
N HIS A 376 6.01 -6.68 -6.39
CA HIS A 376 6.45 -7.65 -5.38
C HIS A 376 5.43 -7.79 -4.26
N LEU A 377 4.93 -6.67 -3.72
CA LEU A 377 3.93 -6.67 -2.65
C LEU A 377 2.58 -7.23 -3.12
N GLN A 378 2.13 -6.91 -4.34
CA GLN A 378 0.92 -7.52 -4.93
C GLN A 378 1.08 -9.02 -5.14
N ASN A 379 2.26 -9.51 -5.55
CA ASN A 379 2.52 -10.95 -5.68
C ASN A 379 2.55 -11.67 -4.32
N LYS A 380 2.95 -10.99 -3.24
CA LYS A 380 2.84 -11.52 -1.87
C LYS A 380 1.39 -11.63 -1.37
N HIS A 381 0.48 -10.82 -1.93
CA HIS A 381 -0.92 -10.76 -1.51
C HIS A 381 -1.86 -11.08 -2.70
N PRO A 382 -1.84 -12.32 -3.22
CA PRO A 382 -2.64 -12.69 -4.38
C PRO A 382 -4.14 -12.67 -4.05
N ASN A 383 -4.97 -12.26 -5.01
CA ASN A 383 -6.42 -12.24 -4.85
C ASN A 383 -7.01 -13.61 -5.21
N ARG A 384 -7.78 -14.21 -4.31
CA ARG A 384 -8.51 -15.46 -4.57
C ARG A 384 -9.56 -15.22 -5.66
N CYS A 385 -9.61 -16.10 -6.64
CA CYS A 385 -10.56 -16.01 -7.75
C CYS A 385 -10.95 -17.41 -8.24
N LYS A 386 -12.24 -17.76 -8.13
CA LYS A 386 -12.78 -19.04 -8.62
C LYS A 386 -12.74 -19.23 -10.14
N TYR A 387 -12.58 -18.16 -10.91
CA TYR A 387 -12.49 -18.20 -12.38
C TYR A 387 -11.05 -18.41 -12.89
N SER A 388 -10.08 -18.56 -11.99
CA SER A 388 -8.70 -18.87 -12.36
C SER A 388 -8.37 -20.34 -12.13
N SER A 389 -7.56 -20.91 -13.02
CA SER A 389 -7.15 -22.32 -12.99
C SER A 389 -6.29 -22.68 -11.78
N ASN A 390 -5.42 -21.76 -11.32
CA ASN A 390 -4.62 -21.92 -10.10
C ASN A 390 -5.34 -21.40 -8.84
N GLY A 391 -6.54 -20.82 -9.01
CA GLY A 391 -7.34 -20.24 -7.95
C GLY A 391 -7.02 -18.80 -7.55
N TYR A 392 -6.06 -18.14 -8.16
CA TYR A 392 -5.69 -16.76 -7.85
C TYR A 392 -5.59 -15.92 -9.12
N PHE A 393 -5.99 -14.67 -9.06
CA PHE A 393 -5.85 -13.76 -10.20
C PHE A 393 -5.66 -12.32 -9.78
N GLY A 394 -4.49 -11.77 -10.10
CA GLY A 394 -4.07 -10.43 -9.69
C GLY A 394 -4.05 -10.24 -8.18
N SER A 395 -4.26 -9.01 -7.73
CA SER A 395 -4.19 -8.64 -6.31
C SER A 395 -5.03 -7.40 -6.02
N LYS A 396 -5.70 -7.37 -4.85
CA LYS A 396 -6.37 -6.17 -4.30
C LYS A 396 -5.42 -5.26 -3.51
N PHE A 397 -4.14 -5.60 -3.40
CA PHE A 397 -3.18 -4.85 -2.60
C PHE A 397 -2.86 -3.50 -3.27
N VAL A 398 -3.25 -2.40 -2.62
CA VAL A 398 -3.13 -1.05 -3.17
C VAL A 398 -1.79 -0.41 -2.82
N THR A 399 -1.38 0.56 -3.63
CA THR A 399 -0.21 1.43 -3.41
C THR A 399 -0.69 2.87 -3.24
N VAL A 400 -0.29 3.56 -2.17
CA VAL A 400 -0.62 4.97 -1.96
C VAL A 400 0.66 5.79 -1.93
N CYS A 401 0.77 6.76 -2.82
CA CYS A 401 1.88 7.73 -2.83
C CYS A 401 1.40 9.04 -2.22
N VAL A 402 2.13 9.57 -1.23
CA VAL A 402 1.87 10.89 -0.65
C VAL A 402 2.88 11.89 -1.21
N THR A 403 2.42 12.85 -1.99
CA THR A 403 3.27 13.81 -2.71
C THR A 403 2.63 15.20 -2.76
N GLY A 404 3.29 16.18 -3.38
CA GLY A 404 2.73 17.51 -3.60
C GLY A 404 1.87 17.60 -4.85
N ASP A 405 0.72 18.26 -4.79
CA ASP A 405 -0.15 18.52 -5.96
C ASP A 405 0.23 19.80 -6.74
N GLU A 406 -0.51 20.10 -7.81
CA GLU A 406 -0.36 21.34 -8.60
C GLU A 406 -0.48 22.63 -7.77
N LYS A 407 -1.19 22.58 -6.62
CA LYS A 407 -1.38 23.69 -5.69
C LYS A 407 -0.33 23.70 -4.57
N LYS A 408 0.69 22.86 -4.67
CA LYS A 408 1.79 22.73 -3.70
C LYS A 408 1.32 22.31 -2.31
N GLN A 409 0.19 21.59 -2.26
CA GLN A 409 -0.38 21.00 -1.06
C GLN A 409 -0.07 19.51 -1.01
N VAL A 410 -0.02 18.96 0.20
CA VAL A 410 0.13 17.52 0.40
C VAL A 410 -1.13 16.82 -0.11
N HIS A 411 -0.95 15.84 -0.98
CA HIS A 411 -2.00 15.06 -1.62
C HIS A 411 -1.62 13.58 -1.67
N MET A 412 -2.63 12.70 -1.77
CA MET A 412 -2.44 11.26 -1.82
C MET A 412 -2.98 10.69 -3.12
N GLU A 413 -2.21 9.85 -3.78
CA GLU A 413 -2.57 9.20 -5.03
C GLU A 413 -2.55 7.68 -4.88
N GLY A 414 -3.65 7.04 -5.27
CA GLY A 414 -3.82 5.59 -5.21
C GLY A 414 -3.49 4.93 -6.55
N TYR A 415 -2.67 3.88 -6.48
CA TYR A 415 -2.18 3.10 -7.61
C TYR A 415 -2.27 1.59 -7.35
N ALA A 416 -2.22 0.83 -8.44
CA ALA A 416 -1.94 -0.61 -8.44
C ALA A 416 -1.21 -0.93 -9.75
N VAL A 417 -0.24 -1.86 -9.72
CA VAL A 417 0.41 -2.30 -10.94
C VAL A 417 -0.45 -3.34 -11.66
N SER A 418 -0.25 -3.43 -12.97
CA SER A 418 -1.01 -4.37 -13.81
C SER A 418 -0.61 -5.82 -13.56
N ALA A 419 -1.48 -6.77 -13.93
CA ALA A 419 -1.15 -8.19 -13.88
C ALA A 419 0.09 -8.54 -14.72
N GLN A 420 0.32 -7.79 -15.81
CA GLN A 420 1.53 -7.93 -16.64
C GLN A 420 2.79 -7.50 -15.87
N CYS A 421 2.72 -6.40 -15.12
CA CYS A 421 3.83 -5.96 -14.26
C CYS A 421 4.07 -6.96 -13.12
N MET A 422 3.02 -7.46 -12.48
CA MET A 422 3.12 -8.52 -11.46
C MET A 422 3.87 -9.75 -12.01
N ALA A 423 3.52 -10.22 -13.20
CA ALA A 423 4.19 -11.36 -13.84
C ALA A 423 5.67 -11.08 -14.13
N LEU A 424 5.99 -9.92 -14.71
CA LEU A 424 7.37 -9.51 -14.99
C LEU A 424 8.21 -9.39 -13.71
N VAL A 425 7.64 -8.93 -12.60
CA VAL A 425 8.35 -8.85 -11.31
C VAL A 425 8.53 -10.24 -10.69
N ARG A 426 7.46 -11.06 -10.65
CA ARG A 426 7.46 -12.43 -10.10
C ARG A 426 8.50 -13.30 -10.79
N ASP A 427 8.58 -13.18 -12.11
CA ASP A 427 9.50 -13.97 -12.93
C ASP A 427 10.84 -13.25 -13.14
N ASN A 428 11.08 -12.18 -12.39
CA ASN A 428 12.35 -11.46 -12.33
C ASN A 428 12.80 -11.02 -13.73
N CYS A 429 11.93 -10.45 -14.55
CA CYS A 429 12.24 -9.95 -15.89
C CYS A 429 12.48 -8.44 -15.91
N LEU A 430 11.90 -7.70 -14.96
CA LEU A 430 11.95 -6.24 -14.89
C LEU A 430 12.96 -5.77 -13.83
N ILE A 431 13.82 -4.82 -14.19
CA ILE A 431 14.76 -4.16 -13.28
C ILE A 431 14.60 -2.63 -13.35
N PRO A 432 14.88 -1.90 -12.25
CA PRO A 432 14.84 -0.45 -12.30
C PRO A 432 16.04 0.10 -13.08
N THR A 433 15.86 1.28 -13.65
CA THR A 433 16.91 2.06 -14.31
C THR A 433 17.57 3.00 -13.31
N LYS A 434 18.80 3.43 -13.58
CA LYS A 434 19.54 4.35 -12.71
C LYS A 434 19.22 5.82 -13.01
N ASP A 435 19.19 6.18 -14.29
CA ASP A 435 19.18 7.58 -14.75
C ASP A 435 17.83 8.04 -15.32
N ALA A 436 16.85 7.13 -15.42
CA ALA A 436 15.55 7.39 -16.05
C ALA A 436 14.42 6.74 -15.22
N PRO A 437 14.04 7.31 -14.04
CA PRO A 437 13.14 6.67 -13.08
C PRO A 437 11.77 6.28 -13.66
N GLU A 438 11.33 6.92 -14.74
CA GLU A 438 10.11 6.63 -15.49
C GLU A 438 10.19 5.35 -16.36
N LEU A 439 11.39 4.83 -16.61
CA LEU A 439 11.63 3.66 -17.45
C LEU A 439 12.01 2.44 -16.62
N GLY A 440 11.55 1.26 -17.05
CA GLY A 440 12.00 -0.03 -16.53
C GLY A 440 12.78 -0.78 -17.61
N TYR A 441 13.85 -1.47 -17.21
CA TYR A 441 14.67 -2.26 -18.13
C TYR A 441 14.29 -3.74 -18.08
N ILE A 442 14.20 -4.37 -19.24
CA ILE A 442 13.94 -5.80 -19.35
C ILE A 442 15.27 -6.53 -19.39
N ARG A 443 15.47 -7.46 -18.46
CA ARG A 443 16.72 -8.21 -18.35
C ARG A 443 16.98 -9.02 -19.63
N GLU A 444 18.24 -9.07 -20.03
CA GLU A 444 18.68 -9.95 -21.10
C GLU A 444 18.62 -11.42 -20.70
N SER A 445 18.37 -12.29 -21.67
CA SER A 445 18.44 -13.74 -21.45
C SER A 445 19.87 -14.17 -21.11
N THR A 446 19.99 -15.11 -20.16
CA THR A 446 21.26 -15.72 -19.76
C THR A 446 21.12 -17.24 -19.69
N ASP A 447 22.24 -17.95 -19.57
CA ASP A 447 22.26 -19.40 -19.35
C ASP A 447 21.41 -19.86 -18.15
N LYS A 448 21.18 -18.97 -17.18
CA LYS A 448 20.39 -19.24 -15.97
C LYS A 448 18.90 -18.92 -16.14
N GLN A 449 18.56 -17.96 -16.99
CA GLN A 449 17.21 -17.44 -17.12
C GLN A 449 16.94 -16.96 -18.54
N TYR A 450 15.95 -17.56 -19.18
CA TYR A 450 15.33 -17.03 -20.39
C TYR A 450 14.38 -15.89 -20.03
N VAL A 451 14.42 -14.80 -20.80
CA VAL A 451 13.51 -13.66 -20.71
C VAL A 451 12.86 -13.46 -22.08
N PRO A 452 11.52 -13.50 -22.18
CA PRO A 452 10.83 -13.30 -23.46
C PRO A 452 10.96 -11.85 -23.92
N ASP A 453 10.84 -11.63 -25.23
CA ASP A 453 10.74 -10.28 -25.79
C ASP A 453 9.51 -9.57 -25.23
N VAL A 454 9.69 -8.29 -24.88
CA VAL A 454 8.63 -7.45 -24.33
C VAL A 454 8.43 -6.23 -25.22
N TYR A 455 7.26 -6.13 -25.82
CA TYR A 455 6.81 -5.02 -26.63
C TYR A 455 5.81 -4.18 -25.85
N TYR A 456 5.66 -2.90 -26.21
CA TYR A 456 4.59 -2.05 -25.71
C TYR A 456 4.04 -1.22 -26.86
N LYS A 457 2.76 -0.87 -26.79
CA LYS A 457 2.12 -0.06 -27.82
C LYS A 457 2.38 1.42 -27.56
N VAL A 458 3.08 2.08 -28.47
CA VAL A 458 3.15 3.55 -28.50
C VAL A 458 1.86 4.06 -29.16
N GLY A 459 1.23 5.07 -28.57
CA GLY A 459 0.12 5.77 -29.23
C GLY A 459 0.67 6.42 -30.50
N GLY A 460 0.21 5.96 -31.65
CA GLY A 460 0.58 6.55 -32.94
C GLY A 460 -0.08 7.91 -33.09
N ASP A 461 0.56 8.96 -32.58
CA ASP A 461 0.50 10.22 -33.29
C ASP A 461 1.32 10.04 -34.56
N LEU A 462 0.74 10.43 -35.70
CA LEU A 462 1.45 10.57 -36.97
C LEU A 462 2.56 11.61 -36.78
N LEU A 463 3.70 11.18 -36.23
CA LEU A 463 4.94 11.91 -36.30
C LEU A 463 5.38 11.87 -37.76
N THR A 464 4.98 12.90 -38.49
CA THR A 464 5.62 13.29 -39.75
C THR A 464 7.13 13.27 -39.55
N GLN A 465 7.78 12.52 -40.42
CA GLN A 465 9.21 12.28 -40.47
C GLN A 465 10.02 13.58 -40.34
N ASN A 466 11.22 13.40 -39.79
CA ASN A 466 12.38 14.30 -39.75
C ASN A 466 12.51 15.10 -38.46
N GLU A 467 13.14 14.50 -37.45
CA GLU A 467 14.35 15.10 -36.88
C GLU A 467 15.19 14.00 -36.18
N PRO A 468 16.54 14.07 -36.28
CA PRO A 468 17.44 13.06 -35.75
C PRO A 468 17.62 13.23 -34.24
N ILE A 469 17.48 12.13 -33.50
CA ILE A 469 17.68 12.06 -32.05
C ILE A 469 19.19 12.14 -31.76
N GLN A 470 19.60 13.13 -30.96
CA GLN A 470 20.87 13.14 -30.22
C GLN A 470 20.67 12.55 -28.82
#